data_AF-B5CRL5-F1
#
_entry.id   AF-B5CRL5-F1
#
_cell.length_a   1.000
_cell.length_b   1.000
_cell.length_c   1.000
_cell.angle_alpha   90.00
_cell.angle_beta   90.00
_cell.angle_gamma   90.00
#
_symmetry.space_group_name_H-M   'P 1'
#
loop_
_entity.id
_entity.type
_entity.pdbx_description
1 polymer ?
#
loop_
_entity_poly.entity_id
_entity_poly.type
_entity_poly.pdbx_seq_one_letter_code
_entity_poly.pdbx_strand_id
1 'polypeptide(L)'
;MKKDSFNANEIPADKGLSGNEKIEEAIAALQEEPSQELLAHTLTVIRRRMQEDGQLILAVEPPAGEAQLRIQAVQTSDGKQWWSAFTGFEEELKGSGSVMSTFLTEIRKLFESALSVNEIQGIILNPWNRTLMLDKTLLRIILGK
;
A
#
# COMPACT_ATOMS: atom_id res chain seq x y z
N MET A 1 20.35 10.38 -25.18
CA MET A 1 19.18 10.51 -24.29
C MET A 1 19.69 10.53 -22.86
N LYS A 2 19.53 11.66 -22.17
CA LYS A 2 19.79 11.71 -20.72
C LYS A 2 18.71 10.87 -20.04
N LYS A 3 19.11 9.90 -19.20
CA LYS A 3 18.19 9.32 -18.22
C LYS A 3 17.88 10.46 -17.27
N ASP A 4 16.67 11.02 -17.35
CA ASP A 4 16.17 11.90 -16.31
C ASP A 4 16.04 11.03 -15.05
N SER A 5 17.06 11.12 -14.21
CA SER A 5 17.06 10.51 -12.89
C SER A 5 15.98 11.23 -12.08
N PHE A 6 14.85 10.56 -11.88
CA PHE A 6 13.84 10.99 -10.92
C PHE A 6 14.51 11.19 -9.56
N ASN A 7 14.52 12.43 -9.10
CA ASN A 7 15.08 12.80 -7.81
C ASN A 7 13.94 12.72 -6.78
N ALA A 8 13.91 11.64 -5.98
CA ALA A 8 12.86 11.41 -4.98
C ALA A 8 12.74 12.57 -3.96
N ASN A 9 13.78 13.39 -3.81
CA ASN A 9 13.82 14.56 -2.93
C ASN A 9 13.01 15.77 -3.46
N GLU A 10 12.47 15.72 -4.68
CA GLU A 10 11.64 16.78 -5.25
C GLU A 10 10.14 16.47 -5.24
N ILE A 11 9.73 15.30 -4.73
CA ILE A 11 8.31 15.01 -4.57
C ILE A 11 7.82 15.89 -3.40
N PRO A 12 6.96 16.90 -3.65
CA PRO A 12 6.36 17.66 -2.56
C PRO A 12 5.73 16.67 -1.60
N ALA A 13 5.91 16.82 -0.29
CA ALA A 13 5.23 15.99 0.69
C ALA A 13 3.74 15.97 0.34
N ASP A 14 3.29 14.86 -0.26
CA ASP A 14 1.97 14.86 -0.88
C ASP A 14 0.96 14.92 0.26
N LYS A 15 0.08 15.92 0.22
CA LYS A 15 -0.88 16.16 1.28
C LYS A 15 -1.75 14.93 1.55
N GLY A 16 -1.97 14.08 0.54
CA GLY A 16 -2.71 12.83 0.69
C GLY A 16 -1.96 11.77 1.50
N LEU A 17 -0.63 11.79 1.51
CA LEU A 17 0.21 10.85 2.27
C LEU A 17 0.48 11.31 3.71
N SER A 18 0.38 12.62 3.97
CA SER A 18 0.53 13.17 5.33
C SER A 18 -0.46 12.50 6.30
N GLY A 19 0.03 12.04 7.46
CA GLY A 19 -0.76 11.28 8.43
C GLY A 19 -0.54 9.77 8.36
N ASN A 20 0.07 9.24 7.30
CA ASN A 20 0.31 7.81 7.15
C ASN A 20 1.39 7.28 8.11
N GLU A 21 2.22 8.14 8.70
CA GLU A 21 3.15 7.77 9.78
C GLU A 21 2.42 7.09 10.95
N LYS A 22 1.16 7.48 11.23
CA LYS A 22 0.34 6.84 12.25
C LYS A 22 -0.01 5.39 11.90
N ILE A 23 -0.19 5.09 10.62
CA ILE A 23 -0.40 3.70 10.16
C ILE A 23 0.88 2.91 10.42
N GLU A 24 2.04 3.46 10.08
CA GLU A 24 3.34 2.80 10.28
C GLU A 24 3.63 2.55 11.77
N GLU A 25 3.35 3.52 12.64
CA GLU A 25 3.47 3.39 14.09
C GLU A 25 2.53 2.32 14.66
N ALA A 26 1.28 2.26 14.20
CA ALA A 26 0.33 1.25 14.65
C ALA A 26 0.76 -0.16 14.21
N ILE A 27 1.27 -0.30 12.98
CA ILE A 27 1.83 -1.57 12.50
C ILE A 27 3.08 -1.94 13.31
N ALA A 28 3.94 -0.97 13.62
CA ALA A 28 5.12 -1.17 14.44
C ALA A 28 4.78 -1.77 15.80
N ALA A 29 3.85 -1.15 16.51
CA ALA A 29 3.41 -1.59 17.83
C ALA A 29 2.79 -2.98 17.77
N LEU A 30 1.96 -3.26 16.76
CA LEU A 30 1.36 -4.60 16.56
C LEU A 30 2.40 -5.68 16.27
N GLN A 31 3.47 -5.36 15.55
CA GLN A 31 4.55 -6.29 15.26
C GLN A 31 5.44 -6.56 16.49
N GLU A 32 5.67 -5.53 17.31
CA GLU A 32 6.41 -5.66 18.56
C GLU A 32 5.66 -6.48 19.60
N GLU A 33 4.35 -6.24 19.73
CA GLU A 33 3.47 -6.95 20.66
C GLU A 33 2.17 -7.41 19.96
N PRO A 34 2.13 -8.63 19.40
CA PRO A 34 0.94 -9.12 18.71
C PRO A 34 -0.23 -9.34 19.68
N SER A 35 -1.27 -8.51 19.58
CA SER A 35 -2.49 -8.63 20.39
C SER A 35 -3.77 -8.27 19.61
N GLN A 36 -4.93 -8.75 20.09
CA GLN A 36 -6.22 -8.40 19.48
C GLN A 36 -6.52 -6.89 19.61
N GLU A 37 -6.13 -6.29 20.73
CA GLU A 37 -6.30 -4.86 20.97
C GLU A 37 -5.48 -4.03 19.98
N LEU A 38 -4.21 -4.38 19.78
CA LEU A 38 -3.34 -3.68 18.83
C LEU A 38 -3.77 -3.92 17.38
N LEU A 39 -4.30 -5.11 17.06
CA LEU A 39 -4.87 -5.36 15.73
C LEU A 39 -6.09 -4.45 15.49
N ALA A 40 -7.03 -4.38 16.44
CA ALA A 40 -8.21 -3.52 16.35
C ALA A 40 -7.81 -2.04 16.25
N HIS A 41 -6.79 -1.63 17.01
CA HIS A 41 -6.22 -0.30 16.95
C HIS A 41 -5.67 0.01 15.55
N THR A 42 -4.81 -0.85 15.01
CA THR A 42 -4.20 -0.67 13.67
C THR A 42 -5.25 -0.58 12.57
N LEU A 43 -6.24 -1.47 12.56
CA LEU A 43 -7.34 -1.40 11.59
C LEU A 43 -8.16 -0.10 11.74
N THR A 44 -8.34 0.39 12.96
CA THR A 44 -9.03 1.67 13.24
C THR A 44 -8.24 2.87 12.72
N VAL A 45 -6.91 2.87 12.89
CA VAL A 45 -6.04 3.94 12.37
C VAL A 45 -6.12 3.98 10.84
N ILE A 46 -6.05 2.83 10.17
CA ILE A 46 -6.21 2.76 8.70
C ILE A 46 -7.58 3.26 8.28
N ARG A 47 -8.66 2.88 8.98
CA ARG A 47 -10.01 3.38 8.70
C ARG A 47 -10.10 4.90 8.83
N ARG A 48 -9.52 5.48 9.88
CA ARG A 48 -9.52 6.95 10.08
C ARG A 48 -8.80 7.65 8.94
N ARG A 49 -7.62 7.17 8.55
CA ARG A 49 -6.90 7.72 7.39
C ARG A 49 -7.72 7.65 6.11
N MET A 50 -8.41 6.52 5.87
CA MET A 50 -9.34 6.39 4.75
C MET A 50 -10.53 7.37 4.81
N GLN A 51 -11.03 7.71 6.01
CA GLN A 51 -12.13 8.68 6.19
C GLN A 51 -11.67 10.13 6.05
N GLU A 52 -10.39 10.40 6.28
CA GLU A 52 -9.72 11.69 6.10
C GLU A 52 -9.14 11.85 4.68
N ASP A 53 -9.73 11.17 3.69
CA ASP A 53 -9.30 11.16 2.28
C ASP A 53 -7.81 10.83 2.07
N GLY A 54 -7.26 10.01 2.97
CA GLY A 54 -5.88 9.57 2.90
C GLY A 54 -5.59 8.74 1.66
N GLN A 55 -4.36 8.89 1.18
CA GLN A 55 -3.87 8.23 -0.01
C GLN A 55 -2.76 7.23 0.33
N LEU A 56 -2.58 6.28 -0.56
CA LEU A 56 -1.43 5.38 -0.59
C LEU A 56 -0.80 5.46 -1.97
N ILE A 57 0.44 5.02 -2.05
CA ILE A 57 1.16 4.83 -3.30
C ILE A 57 0.86 3.42 -3.78
N LEU A 58 0.23 3.27 -4.94
CA LEU A 58 0.01 1.99 -5.58
C LEU A 58 1.16 1.70 -6.56
N ALA A 59 1.77 0.53 -6.38
CA ALA A 59 2.80 0.04 -7.28
C ALA A 59 2.19 -0.36 -8.62
N VAL A 60 2.70 0.16 -9.74
CA VAL A 60 2.28 -0.24 -11.08
C VAL A 60 3.47 -0.61 -11.96
N GLU A 61 3.27 -1.62 -12.79
CA GLU A 61 4.26 -2.05 -13.78
C GLU A 61 3.95 -1.39 -15.12
N PRO A 62 4.96 -0.80 -15.79
CA PRO A 62 4.79 -0.35 -17.15
C PRO A 62 4.43 -1.55 -18.04
N PRO A 63 3.63 -1.32 -19.10
CA PRO A 63 3.30 -2.40 -20.01
C PRO A 63 4.56 -2.98 -20.65
N ALA A 64 4.68 -4.31 -20.64
CA ALA A 64 5.67 -5.00 -21.45
C ALA A 64 5.10 -5.16 -22.88
N GLY A 65 5.66 -4.43 -23.85
CA GLY A 65 5.22 -4.48 -25.25
C GLY A 65 3.88 -3.77 -25.50
N GLU A 66 2.97 -4.39 -26.25
CA GLU A 66 1.63 -3.86 -26.60
C GLU A 66 0.60 -3.93 -25.44
N ALA A 67 1.04 -4.25 -24.22
CA ALA A 67 0.14 -4.42 -23.07
C ALA A 67 -0.39 -3.08 -22.51
N GLN A 68 -1.38 -3.17 -21.64
CA GLN A 68 -1.84 -2.06 -20.78
C GLN A 68 -1.05 -2.04 -19.47
N LEU A 69 -1.03 -0.87 -18.80
CA LEU A 69 -0.47 -0.68 -17.47
C LEU A 69 -1.12 -1.66 -16.47
N ARG A 70 -0.33 -2.31 -15.61
CA ARG A 70 -0.80 -3.31 -14.65
C ARG A 70 -0.46 -2.88 -13.23
N ILE A 71 -1.33 -3.19 -12.28
CA ILE A 71 -1.00 -3.04 -10.86
C ILE A 71 -0.02 -4.14 -10.50
N GLN A 72 1.07 -3.76 -9.84
CA GLN A 72 2.09 -4.71 -9.40
C GLN A 72 1.50 -5.63 -8.33
N ALA A 73 1.65 -6.93 -8.54
CA ALA A 73 1.27 -7.95 -7.58
C ALA A 73 2.52 -8.70 -7.08
N VAL A 74 2.58 -8.91 -5.78
CA VAL A 74 3.58 -9.78 -5.14
C VAL A 74 2.96 -11.17 -4.99
N GLN A 75 3.71 -12.17 -5.43
CA GLN A 75 3.37 -13.58 -5.16
C GLN A 75 3.95 -13.99 -3.81
N THR A 76 3.09 -14.40 -2.88
CA THR A 76 3.53 -15.01 -1.62
C THR A 76 3.98 -16.45 -1.85
N SER A 77 4.71 -17.03 -0.89
CA SER A 77 5.29 -18.38 -1.01
C SER A 77 4.26 -19.50 -1.22
N ASP A 78 3.00 -19.25 -0.85
CA ASP A 78 1.86 -20.14 -1.11
C ASP A 78 1.26 -19.97 -2.53
N GLY A 79 1.91 -19.21 -3.40
CA GLY A 79 1.53 -18.98 -4.79
C GLY A 79 0.44 -17.92 -4.99
N LYS A 80 -0.07 -17.31 -3.93
CA LYS A 80 -1.16 -16.33 -4.00
C LYS A 80 -0.67 -14.94 -4.38
N GLN A 81 -1.50 -14.22 -5.12
CA GLN A 81 -1.19 -12.87 -5.60
C GLN A 81 -1.80 -11.81 -4.69
N TRP A 82 -1.04 -10.74 -4.44
CA TRP A 82 -1.45 -9.62 -3.60
C TRP A 82 -0.99 -8.30 -4.22
N TRP A 83 -1.84 -7.28 -4.23
CA TRP A 83 -1.37 -5.95 -4.63
C TRP A 83 -0.48 -5.32 -3.57
N SER A 84 0.52 -4.56 -3.99
CA SER A 84 1.40 -3.83 -3.08
C SER A 84 1.05 -2.35 -3.06
N ALA A 85 0.96 -1.79 -1.86
CA ALA A 85 0.79 -0.36 -1.66
C ALA A 85 1.67 0.15 -0.53
N PHE A 86 2.04 1.44 -0.60
CA PHE A 86 2.99 2.06 0.32
C PHE A 86 2.38 3.29 1.01
N THR A 87 2.74 3.49 2.26
CA THR A 87 2.39 4.67 3.06
C THR A 87 3.20 5.91 2.69
N GLY A 88 4.38 5.73 2.07
CA GLY A 88 5.26 6.80 1.62
C GLY A 88 6.34 6.33 0.63
N PHE A 89 7.00 7.29 -0.06
CA PHE A 89 7.99 7.01 -1.11
C PHE A 89 9.31 6.42 -0.56
N GLU A 90 9.69 6.75 0.68
CA GLU A 90 10.88 6.16 1.30
C GLU A 90 10.76 4.64 1.43
N GLU A 91 9.57 4.16 1.74
CA GLU A 91 9.28 2.75 1.85
C GLU A 91 9.37 2.06 0.48
N GLU A 92 8.87 2.71 -0.58
CA GLU A 92 9.00 2.22 -1.96
C GLU A 92 10.48 2.03 -2.37
N LEU A 93 11.33 3.04 -2.10
CA LEU A 93 12.74 3.04 -2.48
C LEU A 93 13.56 1.89 -1.85
N LYS A 94 13.15 1.38 -0.69
CA LYS A 94 13.84 0.28 0.01
C LYS A 94 13.78 -1.04 -0.75
N GLY A 95 12.72 -1.27 -1.54
CA GLY A 95 12.49 -2.56 -2.21
C GLY A 95 12.96 -2.67 -3.65
N SER A 96 13.01 -1.57 -4.38
CA SER A 96 13.21 -1.59 -5.84
C SER A 96 14.57 -1.06 -6.30
N GLY A 97 15.30 -0.29 -5.48
CA GLY A 97 16.54 0.39 -5.91
C GLY A 97 16.35 1.50 -6.95
N SER A 98 15.13 1.69 -7.46
CA SER A 98 14.69 2.78 -8.33
C SER A 98 13.17 2.98 -8.18
N VAL A 99 12.70 4.24 -8.19
CA VAL A 99 11.27 4.58 -8.17
C VAL A 99 10.56 3.79 -9.29
N MET A 100 9.62 2.91 -8.91
CA MET A 100 8.77 2.19 -9.85
C MET A 100 7.74 3.19 -10.39
N SER A 101 7.08 2.88 -11.51
CA SER A 101 5.93 3.70 -11.90
C SER A 101 4.90 3.57 -10.77
N THR A 102 4.62 4.67 -10.05
CA THR A 102 3.70 4.65 -8.92
C THR A 102 2.60 5.68 -9.09
N PHE A 103 1.41 5.35 -8.57
CA PHE A 103 0.23 6.19 -8.66
C PHE A 103 -0.38 6.41 -7.27
N LEU A 104 -0.63 7.66 -6.92
CA LEU A 104 -1.34 8.01 -5.69
C LEU A 104 -2.82 7.67 -5.83
N THR A 105 -3.34 6.89 -4.89
CA THR A 105 -4.73 6.45 -4.89
C THR A 105 -5.34 6.63 -3.51
N GLU A 106 -6.58 7.08 -3.46
CA GLU A 106 -7.36 7.11 -2.23
C GLU A 106 -7.46 5.70 -1.63
N ILE A 107 -7.22 5.57 -0.33
CA ILE A 107 -7.27 4.28 0.39
C ILE A 107 -8.60 3.56 0.10
N ARG A 108 -9.71 4.30 0.12
CA ARG A 108 -11.04 3.74 -0.12
C ARG A 108 -11.15 3.10 -1.51
N LYS A 109 -10.79 3.83 -2.56
CA LYS A 109 -10.89 3.36 -3.95
C LYS A 109 -9.99 2.15 -4.18
N LEU A 110 -8.78 2.17 -3.63
CA LEU A 110 -7.87 1.03 -3.68
C LEU A 110 -8.49 -0.21 -3.01
N PHE A 111 -9.04 -0.06 -1.80
CA PHE A 111 -9.61 -1.19 -1.06
C PHE A 111 -10.84 -1.76 -1.76
N GLU A 112 -11.71 -0.90 -2.31
CA GLU A 112 -12.88 -1.34 -3.09
C GLU A 112 -12.47 -2.05 -4.38
N SER A 113 -11.42 -1.57 -5.05
CA SER A 113 -10.87 -2.23 -6.25
C SER A 113 -10.26 -3.59 -5.93
N ALA A 114 -9.53 -3.71 -4.81
CA ALA A 114 -8.97 -4.99 -4.41
C ALA A 114 -10.04 -6.04 -4.05
N LEU A 115 -11.21 -5.58 -3.56
CA LEU A 115 -12.34 -6.47 -3.32
C LEU A 115 -13.01 -6.97 -4.61
N SER A 116 -12.93 -6.23 -5.72
CA SER A 116 -13.58 -6.59 -6.99
C SER A 116 -12.72 -7.51 -7.88
N VAL A 117 -11.42 -7.59 -7.65
CA VAL A 117 -10.50 -8.45 -8.41
C VAL A 117 -10.37 -9.82 -7.75
N ASN A 118 -10.75 -10.89 -8.45
CA ASN A 118 -10.83 -12.25 -7.88
C ASN A 118 -9.46 -12.93 -7.76
N GLU A 119 -8.53 -12.54 -8.62
CA GLU A 119 -7.22 -13.13 -8.81
C GLU A 119 -6.27 -12.81 -7.66
N ILE A 120 -6.52 -11.74 -6.91
CA ILE A 120 -5.74 -11.34 -5.75
C ILE A 120 -6.45 -11.68 -4.44
N GLN A 121 -5.66 -11.88 -3.39
CA GLN A 121 -6.16 -12.17 -2.04
C GLN A 121 -6.40 -10.92 -1.19
N GLY A 122 -5.80 -9.80 -1.58
CA GLY A 122 -5.85 -8.57 -0.82
C GLY A 122 -4.69 -7.66 -1.15
N ILE A 123 -4.34 -6.83 -0.19
CA ILE A 123 -3.28 -5.82 -0.30
C ILE A 123 -2.21 -6.11 0.75
N ILE A 124 -0.94 -6.03 0.35
CA ILE A 124 0.19 -5.93 1.27
C ILE A 124 0.56 -4.46 1.37
N LEU A 125 0.37 -3.89 2.56
CA LEU A 125 0.88 -2.56 2.90
C LEU A 125 2.33 -2.68 3.32
N ASN A 126 3.16 -1.77 2.80
CA ASN A 126 4.59 -1.66 3.06
C ASN A 126 5.34 -3.02 3.07
N PRO A 127 5.43 -3.70 1.91
CA PRO A 127 6.04 -5.03 1.80
C PRO A 127 7.46 -5.19 2.36
N TRP A 128 8.21 -4.10 2.59
CA TRP A 128 9.63 -4.16 2.94
C TRP A 128 9.88 -3.90 4.43
N ASN A 129 9.11 -3.00 5.05
CA ASN A 129 9.24 -2.58 6.43
C ASN A 129 7.87 -2.08 6.95
N ARG A 130 7.52 -2.40 8.21
CA ARG A 130 6.16 -2.19 8.73
C ARG A 130 5.10 -2.87 7.85
N THR A 131 5.38 -4.11 7.46
CA THR A 131 4.48 -4.90 6.59
C THR A 131 3.20 -5.32 7.27
N LEU A 132 2.06 -5.08 6.61
CA LEU A 132 0.76 -5.59 7.02
C LEU A 132 0.01 -6.20 5.83
N MET A 133 -0.39 -7.46 5.96
CA MET A 133 -1.20 -8.15 4.96
C MET A 133 -2.69 -7.97 5.29
N LEU A 134 -3.43 -7.35 4.38
CA LEU A 134 -4.87 -7.10 4.49
C LEU A 134 -5.62 -7.96 3.49
N ASP A 135 -6.13 -9.10 3.96
CA ASP A 135 -6.98 -9.96 3.14
C ASP A 135 -8.35 -9.31 2.87
N LYS A 136 -9.15 -9.93 1.99
CA LYS A 136 -10.49 -9.42 1.67
C LYS A 136 -11.42 -9.32 2.88
N THR A 137 -11.18 -10.04 3.98
CA THR A 137 -11.98 -9.94 5.21
C THR A 137 -11.62 -8.66 5.96
N LEU A 138 -10.33 -8.42 6.17
CA LEU A 138 -9.81 -7.22 6.83
C LEU A 138 -10.14 -5.95 6.03
N LEU A 139 -10.07 -6.01 4.70
CA LEU A 139 -10.49 -4.88 3.84
C LEU A 139 -11.97 -4.53 4.04
N ARG A 140 -12.86 -5.53 4.10
CA ARG A 140 -14.29 -5.31 4.39
C ARG A 140 -14.50 -4.70 5.77
N ILE A 141 -13.81 -5.23 6.78
CA ILE A 141 -13.84 -4.67 8.14
C ILE A 141 -13.42 -3.20 8.08
N ILE A 142 -12.30 -2.84 7.46
CA ILE A 142 -11.85 -1.44 7.40
C ILE A 142 -12.88 -0.55 6.69
N LEU A 143 -13.44 -1.02 5.57
CA LEU A 143 -14.47 -0.33 4.80
C LEU A 143 -15.81 -0.18 5.55
N GLY A 144 -16.05 -0.99 6.59
CA GLY A 144 -17.34 -1.06 7.29
C GLY A 144 -18.40 -1.84 6.51
N LYS A 145 -17.98 -2.87 5.77
CA LYS A 145 -18.83 -3.76 4.96
C LYS A 145 -18.91 -5.16 5.59
#